data_AF-A0A960I3G9-F1
#
_entry.id   AF-A0A960I3G9-F1
#
_cell.length_a   1.000
_cell.length_b   1.000
_cell.length_c   1.000
_cell.angle_alpha   90.00
_cell.angle_beta   90.00
_cell.angle_gamma   90.00
#
_symmetry.space_group_name_H-M   'P 1'
#
loop_
_entity.id
_entity.type
_entity.pdbx_description
1 polymer ?
#
loop_
_entity_poly.entity_id
_entity_poly.type
_entity_poly.pdbx_seq_one_letter_code
_entity_poly.pdbx_strand_id
1 'polypeptide(L)'
;MTGLVLQDDVHLLAVDSPWLRSVAAHFAHAAPAATRTDGIRLKDRLHLSLAYGFDPAAAGALGGLAKEWVGEWADPSAPASWQIRLYHRTAGAEWIVRESLDVETRQV
;
A
#
# COMPACT_ATOMS: atom_id res chain seq x y z
N MET A 1 -7.41 -14.90 2.17
CA MET A 1 -7.67 -13.83 3.15
C MET A 1 -6.80 -12.63 2.80
N THR A 2 -7.34 -11.41 2.93
CA THR A 2 -6.53 -10.19 2.90
C THR A 2 -6.20 -9.85 4.34
N GLY A 3 -4.92 -9.68 4.68
CA GLY A 3 -4.47 -9.37 6.04
C GLY A 3 -3.35 -8.36 6.06
N LEU A 4 -3.29 -7.56 7.14
CA LEU A 4 -2.17 -6.68 7.44
C LEU A 4 -1.26 -7.38 8.45
N VAL A 5 0.02 -7.49 8.13
CA VAL A 5 1.02 -8.15 8.98
C VAL A 5 2.16 -7.19 9.23
N LEU A 6 2.45 -6.91 10.50
CA LEU A 6 3.65 -6.19 10.88
C LEU A 6 4.86 -7.11 10.74
N GLN A 7 5.89 -6.68 10.01
CA GLN A 7 7.11 -7.45 9.86
C GLN A 7 8.15 -7.04 10.91
N ASP A 8 9.05 -7.96 11.25
CA ASP A 8 10.01 -7.76 12.34
C ASP A 8 11.06 -6.70 12.03
N ASP A 9 11.36 -6.54 10.75
CA ASP A 9 12.03 -5.37 10.21
C ASP A 9 10.97 -4.41 9.69
N VAL A 10 11.22 -3.12 9.93
CA VAL A 10 10.69 -1.95 9.23
C VAL A 10 9.31 -1.37 9.59
N HIS A 11 9.31 -0.04 9.53
CA HIS A 11 8.27 0.99 9.58
C HIS A 11 7.18 0.84 8.50
N LEU A 12 6.67 -0.39 8.32
CA LEU A 12 5.63 -0.72 7.34
C LEU A 12 4.72 -1.83 7.84
N LEU A 13 3.51 -1.87 7.32
CA LEU A 13 2.60 -3.01 7.44
C LEU A 13 2.57 -3.74 6.12
N ALA A 14 3.01 -5.00 6.10
CA ALA A 14 2.87 -5.83 4.92
C ALA A 14 1.39 -6.12 4.66
N VAL A 15 0.98 -6.05 3.40
CA VAL A 15 -0.36 -6.43 2.96
C VAL A 15 -0.24 -7.79 2.29
N ASP A 16 -0.79 -8.82 2.93
CA ASP A 16 -0.98 -10.11 2.27
C ASP A 16 -2.37 -10.13 1.62
N SER A 17 -2.42 -10.01 0.30
CA SER A 17 -3.67 -10.07 -0.45
C SER A 17 -3.41 -10.59 -1.87
N PRO A 18 -3.67 -11.88 -2.12
CA PRO A 18 -3.62 -12.45 -3.46
C PRO A 18 -4.54 -11.71 -4.44
N TRP A 19 -5.70 -11.24 -3.94
CA TRP A 19 -6.65 -10.47 -4.73
C TRP A 19 -6.07 -9.11 -5.19
N LEU A 20 -5.47 -8.32 -4.28
CA LEU A 20 -4.84 -7.04 -4.67
C LEU A 20 -3.68 -7.25 -5.66
N ARG A 21 -2.88 -8.32 -5.48
CA ARG A 21 -1.82 -8.68 -6.43
C ARG A 21 -2.39 -8.97 -7.83
N SER A 22 -3.50 -9.71 -7.90
CA SER A 22 -4.19 -10.00 -9.16
C SER A 22 -4.76 -8.74 -9.82
N VAL A 23 -5.39 -7.85 -9.05
CA VAL A 23 -5.89 -6.55 -9.55
C VAL A 23 -4.75 -5.72 -10.13
N ALA A 24 -3.61 -5.60 -9.44
CA ALA A 24 -2.46 -4.86 -9.93
C ALA A 24 -1.89 -5.46 -11.23
N ALA A 25 -1.82 -6.79 -11.33
CA ALA A 25 -1.36 -7.50 -12.52
C ALA A 25 -2.31 -7.29 -13.71
N HIS A 26 -3.62 -7.42 -13.49
CA HIS A 26 -4.63 -7.14 -14.52
C HIS A 26 -4.58 -5.69 -15.00
N PHE A 27 -4.46 -4.73 -14.09
CA PHE A 27 -4.32 -3.32 -14.46
C PHE A 27 -3.07 -3.10 -15.32
N ALA A 28 -1.91 -3.64 -14.90
CA ALA A 28 -0.68 -3.48 -15.66
C ALA A 28 -0.75 -4.08 -17.08
N HIS A 29 -1.48 -5.18 -17.23
CA HIS A 29 -1.72 -5.85 -18.52
C HIS A 29 -2.70 -5.08 -19.41
N ALA A 30 -3.82 -4.61 -18.86
CA ALA A 30 -4.88 -3.94 -19.61
C ALA A 30 -4.57 -2.46 -19.93
N ALA A 31 -3.70 -1.82 -19.14
CA ALA A 31 -3.38 -0.41 -19.32
C ALA A 31 -2.76 -0.15 -20.72
N PRO A 32 -3.30 0.78 -21.51
CA PRO A 32 -2.76 1.10 -22.83
C PRO A 32 -1.28 1.46 -22.75
N ALA A 33 -0.45 0.84 -23.61
CA ALA A 33 0.98 1.13 -23.67
C ALA A 33 1.30 2.39 -24.49
N ALA A 34 0.38 2.84 -25.34
CA ALA A 34 0.65 3.81 -26.41
C ALA A 34 1.15 5.19 -25.93
N THR A 35 0.89 5.56 -24.68
CA THR A 35 1.31 6.85 -24.10
C THR A 35 2.34 6.71 -22.97
N ARG A 36 2.83 5.49 -22.71
CA ARG A 36 3.77 5.22 -21.61
C ARG A 36 5.18 5.05 -22.15
N THR A 37 6.14 5.74 -21.53
CA THR A 37 7.58 5.52 -21.77
C THR A 37 8.07 4.25 -21.08
N ASP A 38 7.44 3.86 -19.97
CA ASP A 38 7.85 2.76 -19.11
C ASP A 38 6.70 1.78 -18.82
N GLY A 39 7.05 0.52 -18.62
CA GLY A 39 6.13 -0.50 -18.13
C GLY A 39 5.61 -0.15 -16.73
N ILE A 40 4.38 -0.59 -16.41
CA ILE A 40 3.88 -0.51 -15.04
C ILE A 40 4.66 -1.53 -14.22
N ARG A 41 5.45 -1.05 -13.26
CA ARG A 41 6.19 -1.91 -12.34
C ARG A 41 5.23 -2.56 -11.36
N LEU A 42 5.16 -3.89 -11.40
CA LEU A 42 4.49 -4.66 -10.37
C LEU A 42 5.32 -4.69 -9.08
N LYS A 43 4.65 -4.59 -7.93
CA LYS A 43 5.28 -4.73 -6.61
C LYS A 43 5.04 -6.13 -6.06
N ASP A 44 6.11 -6.87 -5.83
CA ASP A 44 6.04 -8.20 -5.20
C ASP A 44 5.76 -8.12 -3.69
N ARG A 45 6.08 -6.99 -3.06
CA ARG A 45 5.81 -6.72 -1.64
C ARG A 45 4.86 -5.55 -1.51
N LEU A 46 3.57 -5.86 -1.32
CA LEU A 46 2.56 -4.89 -0.97
C LEU A 46 2.72 -4.49 0.50
N HIS A 47 2.68 -3.20 0.77
CA HIS A 47 2.79 -2.68 2.13
C HIS A 47 2.16 -1.29 2.23
N LEU A 48 1.72 -0.96 3.45
CA LEU A 48 1.46 0.41 3.88
C LEU A 48 2.70 0.90 4.62
N SER A 49 3.36 1.94 4.10
CA SER A 49 4.46 2.57 4.83
C SER A 49 3.91 3.39 5.99
N LEU A 50 4.52 3.26 7.15
CA LEU A 50 4.18 4.03 8.36
C LEU A 50 5.04 5.28 8.51
N ALA A 51 6.22 5.32 7.88
CA ALA A 51 7.12 6.47 7.90
C ALA A 51 7.88 6.64 6.58
N TYR A 52 8.28 7.87 6.27
CA TYR A 52 9.11 8.25 5.12
C TYR A 52 10.15 9.29 5.51
N GLY A 53 11.27 9.36 4.79
CA GLY A 53 12.23 10.46 4.88
C GLY A 53 12.93 10.61 6.24
N PHE A 54 13.02 9.53 7.01
CA PHE A 54 13.66 9.53 8.32
C PHE A 54 15.15 9.18 8.23
N ASP A 55 15.92 9.59 9.23
CA ASP A 55 17.33 9.22 9.39
C ASP A 55 17.44 7.69 9.56
N PRO A 56 18.24 6.96 8.74
CA PRO A 56 18.44 5.53 8.89
C PRO A 56 18.83 5.08 10.31
N ALA A 57 19.53 5.91 11.08
CA ALA A 57 19.86 5.62 12.48
C ALA A 57 18.61 5.48 13.38
N ALA A 58 17.50 6.12 13.01
CA ALA A 58 16.23 6.04 13.74
C ALA A 58 15.38 4.82 13.36
N ALA A 59 15.81 3.99 12.40
CA ALA A 59 15.01 2.87 11.89
C ALA A 59 14.55 1.90 12.99
N GLY A 60 15.42 1.57 13.95
CA GLY A 60 15.10 0.68 15.06
C GLY A 60 14.05 1.27 16.01
N ALA A 61 14.21 2.54 16.39
CA ALA A 61 13.27 3.24 17.25
C ALA A 61 11.89 3.39 16.59
N LEU A 62 11.85 3.71 15.29
CA LEU A 62 10.61 3.77 14.52
C LEU A 62 9.93 2.40 14.38
N GLY A 63 10.72 1.33 14.23
CA GLY A 63 10.19 -0.03 14.25
C GLY A 63 9.53 -0.38 15.58
N GLY A 64 10.14 0.02 16.71
CA GLY A 64 9.56 -0.14 18.04
C GLY A 64 8.22 0.60 18.19
N LEU A 65 8.19 1.88 17.81
CA LEU A 65 6.95 2.69 17.84
C LEU A 65 5.86 2.13 16.93
N ALA A 66 6.22 1.61 15.75
CA ALA A 66 5.28 0.95 14.87
C ALA A 66 4.67 -0.32 15.51
N LYS A 67 5.48 -1.13 16.22
CA LYS A 67 5.01 -2.31 16.95
C LYS A 67 4.05 -1.95 18.07
N GLU A 68 4.37 -0.93 18.86
CA GLU A 68 3.50 -0.44 19.93
C GLU A 68 2.18 0.10 19.35
N TRP A 69 2.24 0.96 18.33
CA TRP A 69 1.04 1.56 17.74
C TRP A 69 0.10 0.53 17.10
N VAL A 70 0.66 -0.43 16.34
CA VAL A 70 -0.14 -1.48 15.70
C VAL A 70 -0.65 -2.49 16.73
N GLY A 71 0.15 -2.86 17.72
CA GLY A 71 -0.25 -3.83 18.74
C GLY A 71 -1.32 -3.30 19.69
N GLU A 72 -1.25 -2.02 20.06
CA GLU A 72 -2.13 -1.44 21.09
C GLU A 72 -3.29 -0.62 20.53
N TRP A 73 -3.12 0.05 19.38
CA TRP A 73 -4.06 1.07 18.90
C TRP A 73 -4.72 0.72 17.57
N ALA A 74 -4.02 0.04 16.68
CA ALA A 74 -4.53 -0.29 15.35
C ALA A 74 -4.69 -1.81 15.21
N ASP A 75 -5.83 -2.36 15.64
CA ASP A 75 -6.19 -3.76 15.42
C ASP A 75 -6.16 -4.08 13.90
N PRO A 76 -5.17 -4.85 13.41
CA PRO A 76 -5.05 -5.16 11.99
C PRO A 76 -6.16 -6.09 11.49
N SER A 77 -6.91 -6.70 12.42
CA SER A 77 -8.08 -7.53 12.14
C SER A 77 -9.39 -6.74 12.12
N ALA A 78 -9.35 -5.45 12.46
CA ALA A 78 -10.53 -4.59 12.41
C ALA A 78 -11.09 -4.53 10.97
N PRO A 79 -12.42 -4.48 10.80
CA PRO A 79 -13.03 -4.31 9.50
C PRO A 79 -12.52 -3.05 8.80
N ALA A 80 -11.97 -3.22 7.60
CA ALA A 80 -11.49 -2.12 6.77
C ALA A 80 -12.26 -2.09 5.45
N SER A 81 -12.70 -0.89 5.05
CA SER A 81 -13.15 -0.63 3.68
C SER A 81 -11.96 -0.31 2.79
N TRP A 82 -12.00 -0.78 1.55
CA TRP A 82 -10.92 -0.60 0.60
C TRP A 82 -11.37 0.26 -0.57
N GLN A 83 -10.46 1.10 -1.07
CA GLN A 83 -10.66 1.88 -2.29
C GLN A 83 -9.44 1.74 -3.20
N ILE A 84 -9.68 1.69 -4.50
CA ILE A 84 -8.64 1.87 -5.51
C ILE A 84 -8.72 3.33 -5.97
N ARG A 85 -7.59 4.02 -6.00
CA ARG A 85 -7.53 5.43 -6.38
C ARG A 85 -6.51 5.67 -7.47
N LEU A 86 -6.88 6.47 -8.46
CA LEU A 86 -5.99 6.96 -9.51
C LEU A 86 -5.43 8.31 -9.07
N TYR A 87 -4.10 8.44 -9.07
CA TYR A 87 -3.42 9.67 -8.70
C TYR A 87 -2.65 10.28 -9.87
N HIS A 88 -2.66 11.61 -9.94
CA HIS A 88 -1.77 12.40 -10.80
C HIS A 88 -0.80 13.17 -9.91
N ARG A 89 0.50 12.95 -10.11
CA ARG A 89 1.55 13.74 -9.47
C ARG A 89 1.80 15.05 -10.21
N THR A 90 1.70 16.19 -9.54
CA THR A 90 2.02 17.49 -10.12
C THR A 90 3.53 17.73 -10.18
N ALA A 91 3.96 18.75 -10.93
CA ALA A 91 5.36 19.18 -10.96
C ALA A 91 5.88 19.60 -9.57
N GLY A 92 5.00 20.03 -8.66
CA GLY A 92 5.32 20.35 -7.26
C GLY A 92 5.38 19.14 -6.32
N ALA A 93 5.42 17.91 -6.86
CA ALA A 93 5.45 16.64 -6.13
C ALA A 93 4.19 16.28 -5.32
N GLU A 94 3.13 17.08 -5.40
CA GLU A 94 1.83 16.77 -4.80
C GLU A 94 1.11 15.66 -5.57
N TRP A 95 0.35 14.84 -4.85
CA TRP A 95 -0.50 13.79 -5.43
C TRP A 95 -1.96 14.20 -5.39
N ILE A 96 -2.58 14.36 -6.56
CA ILE A 96 -4.00 14.70 -6.70
C ILE A 96 -4.78 13.44 -7.05
N VAL A 97 -5.81 13.13 -6.28
CA VAL A 97 -6.77 12.07 -6.62
C VAL A 97 -7.56 12.51 -7.86
N ARG A 98 -7.59 11.67 -8.89
CA ARG A 98 -8.39 11.86 -10.10
C ARG A 98 -9.67 11.06 -10.06
N GLU A 99 -9.57 9.81 -9.62
CA GLU A 99 -10.70 8.90 -9.51
C GLU A 99 -10.53 8.01 -8.27
N SER A 100 -11.66 7.57 -7.72
CA SER A 100 -11.73 6.59 -6.64
C SER A 100 -12.82 5.58 -6.95
N LEU A 101 -12.53 4.30 -6.71
CA LEU A 101 -13.47 3.20 -6.83
C LEU A 101 -13.52 2.48 -5.48
N ASP A 102 -14.71 2.40 -4.91
CA ASP A 102 -14.95 1.55 -3.74
C ASP A 102 -14.78 0.09 -4.13
N VAL A 103 -13.95 -0.60 -3.35
CA VAL A 103 -13.82 -2.04 -3.42
C VAL A 103 -14.73 -2.58 -2.34
N GLU A 104 -15.93 -3.00 -2.73
CA GLU A 104 -16.72 -3.85 -1.86
C GLU A 104 -15.89 -5.10 -1.56
N THR A 105 -15.62 -5.32 -0.28
CA THR A 105 -15.08 -6.60 0.19
C THR A 105 -16.09 -7.67 -0.15
N ARG A 106 -15.94 -8.30 -1.32
CA ARG A 106 -16.55 -9.60 -1.55
C ARG A 106 -15.91 -10.53 -0.54
N GLN A 107 -16.68 -10.90 0.48
CA GLN A 107 -16.36 -12.06 1.30
C GLN A 107 -16.21 -13.23 0.34
N VAL A 108 -14.99 -13.72 0.20
CA VAL A 108 -14.69 -15.00 -0.45
C VAL A 108 -14.57 -16.04 0.64
#